data_AF-A0AAQ4DMW5-F1
#
_entry.id   AF-A0AAQ4DMW5-F1
#
_cell.length_a   1.000
_cell.length_b   1.000
_cell.length_c   1.000
_cell.angle_alpha   90.00
_cell.angle_beta   90.00
_cell.angle_gamma   90.00
#
_symmetry.space_group_name_H-M   'P 1'
#
loop_
_entity.id
_entity.type
_entity.pdbx_description
1 polymer ?
#
loop_
_entity_poly.entity_id
_entity_poly.type
_entity_poly.pdbx_seq_one_letter_code
_entity_poly.pdbx_strand_id
1 'polypeptide(L)'
;MVIPTADRITVGTPLPAYVYGNPRYYAGTPNPYMTSVFGYLMSFDLEASSIRPVRDVVGRVVFAVWWLAVLVLMNSFQGTMKANMSVRTPTERLETFRDLAERPHLKPIIITGTTFEHQFKVRPLLHVSPEKDLQKILAMAYAHRSIMPTSAVFTRETFDEMISKRAVIFMEDNVMRSYIAALYPQKPGRGIIYASKQHTIAAQFCMFMRKSLEPRIMKLLHTSFLRGAQEKLKTFCNTRLYLMGP
;
A
#
# COMPACT_ATOMS: atom_id res chain seq x y z
N MET A 1 -56.74 33.84 -27.22
CA MET A 1 -55.62 32.91 -27.46
C MET A 1 -56.23 31.62 -27.96
N VAL A 2 -56.17 31.37 -29.28
CA VAL A 2 -56.85 30.25 -29.92
C VAL A 2 -56.03 28.99 -29.67
N ILE A 3 -56.61 27.99 -29.01
CA ILE A 3 -56.03 26.65 -28.93
C ILE A 3 -56.31 26.01 -30.30
N PRO A 4 -55.29 25.67 -31.10
CA PRO A 4 -55.54 25.00 -32.36
C PRO A 4 -56.15 23.62 -32.06
N THR A 5 -57.38 23.43 -32.53
CA THR A 5 -58.06 22.14 -32.55
C THR A 5 -57.18 21.11 -33.24
N ALA A 6 -57.01 19.96 -32.61
CA ALA A 6 -56.13 18.87 -33.02
C ALA A 6 -56.24 18.58 -34.53
N ASP A 7 -55.18 18.94 -35.28
CA ASP A 7 -55.00 18.50 -36.65
C ASP A 7 -54.94 16.96 -36.66
N ARG A 8 -55.72 16.33 -37.55
CA ARG A 8 -55.66 14.89 -37.79
C ARG A 8 -54.25 14.52 -38.26
N ILE A 9 -53.50 13.83 -37.42
CA ILE A 9 -52.18 13.30 -37.77
C ILE A 9 -52.39 11.99 -38.55
N THR A 10 -52.10 12.02 -39.85
CA THR A 10 -52.09 10.83 -40.72
C THR A 10 -50.75 10.11 -40.64
N VAL A 11 -50.78 8.78 -40.58
CA VAL A 11 -49.57 7.93 -40.59
C VAL A 11 -48.85 8.13 -41.93
N GLY A 12 -47.72 8.84 -41.93
CA GLY A 12 -46.89 9.07 -43.11
C GLY A 12 -46.57 10.53 -43.43
N THR A 13 -47.24 11.51 -42.82
CA THR A 13 -46.84 12.92 -42.93
C THR A 13 -45.78 13.26 -41.88
N PRO A 14 -44.68 13.95 -42.24
CA PRO A 14 -43.68 14.38 -41.25
C PRO A 14 -44.36 15.24 -40.19
N LEU A 15 -44.11 14.93 -38.91
CA LEU A 15 -44.74 15.67 -37.82
C LEU A 15 -44.35 17.15 -37.90
N PRO A 16 -45.23 18.07 -37.49
CA PRO A 16 -44.94 19.50 -37.51
C PRO A 16 -43.63 19.84 -36.79
N ALA A 17 -42.86 20.80 -37.29
CA ALA A 17 -41.53 21.13 -36.78
C ALA A 17 -41.47 21.44 -35.27
N TYR A 18 -42.58 21.88 -34.67
CA TYR A 18 -42.67 22.11 -33.22
C TYR A 18 -42.64 20.82 -32.38
N VAL A 19 -42.91 19.65 -32.98
CA VAL A 19 -42.82 18.34 -32.33
C VAL A 19 -41.37 17.85 -32.23
N TYR A 20 -40.50 18.28 -33.16
CA TYR A 20 -39.09 17.86 -33.19
C TYR A 20 -38.12 18.90 -32.62
N GLY A 21 -38.51 20.16 -32.53
CA GLY A 21 -37.57 21.26 -32.24
C GLY A 21 -37.88 22.14 -31.05
N ASN A 22 -39.04 21.98 -30.38
CA ASN A 22 -39.40 22.87 -29.28
C ASN A 22 -39.21 22.17 -27.93
N PRO A 23 -38.23 22.56 -27.08
CA PRO A 23 -37.97 21.90 -25.79
C PRO A 23 -39.17 21.92 -24.83
N ARG A 24 -40.18 22.77 -25.12
CA ARG A 24 -41.44 22.84 -24.39
C ARG A 24 -42.41 21.69 -24.67
N TYR A 25 -42.23 20.91 -25.73
CA TYR A 25 -43.17 19.86 -26.12
C TYR A 25 -42.42 18.57 -26.50
N TYR A 26 -42.82 17.45 -25.90
CA TYR A 26 -42.42 16.11 -26.32
C TYR A 26 -43.66 15.40 -26.86
N ALA A 27 -43.59 14.90 -28.10
CA ALA A 27 -44.69 14.18 -28.75
C ALA A 27 -46.05 14.92 -28.69
N GLY A 28 -46.04 16.25 -28.89
CA GLY A 28 -47.26 17.07 -28.89
C GLY A 28 -47.87 17.36 -27.52
N THR A 29 -47.31 16.82 -26.44
CA THR A 29 -47.69 17.17 -25.05
C THR A 29 -46.68 18.15 -24.45
N PRO A 30 -47.11 19.11 -23.60
CA PRO A 30 -46.18 19.94 -22.84
C PRO A 30 -45.22 19.02 -22.11
N ASN A 31 -43.92 19.23 -22.31
CA ASN A 31 -42.89 18.41 -21.71
C ASN A 31 -43.08 18.45 -20.18
N PRO A 32 -43.48 17.35 -19.52
CA PRO A 32 -43.74 17.34 -18.08
C PRO A 32 -42.47 17.66 -17.27
N TYR A 33 -41.30 17.45 -17.87
CA TYR A 33 -40.01 17.83 -17.30
C TYR A 33 -39.75 19.36 -17.37
N MET A 34 -40.45 20.11 -18.23
CA MET A 34 -40.34 21.58 -18.27
C MET A 34 -41.32 22.29 -17.32
N THR A 35 -42.32 21.57 -16.80
CA THR A 35 -43.31 22.11 -15.83
C THR A 35 -43.05 21.69 -14.40
N SER A 36 -42.17 20.71 -14.18
CA SER A 36 -41.80 20.21 -12.85
C SER A 36 -40.44 20.75 -12.42
N VAL A 37 -40.31 21.11 -11.13
CA VAL A 37 -39.04 21.56 -10.52
C VAL A 37 -37.92 20.56 -10.80
N PHE A 38 -38.20 19.26 -10.76
CA PHE A 38 -37.20 18.21 -10.99
C PHE A 38 -36.64 18.16 -12.41
N GLY A 39 -37.43 18.50 -13.43
CA GLY A 39 -36.92 18.54 -14.79
C GLY A 39 -36.15 19.83 -15.10
N TYR A 40 -36.43 20.92 -14.37
CA TYR A 40 -35.56 22.10 -14.35
C TYR A 40 -34.20 21.77 -13.72
N LEU A 41 -34.18 21.04 -12.59
CA LEU A 41 -32.94 20.60 -11.95
C LEU A 41 -32.11 19.68 -12.86
N MET A 42 -32.74 18.67 -13.47
CA MET A 42 -32.02 17.79 -14.42
C MET A 42 -31.47 18.53 -15.64
N SER A 43 -32.24 19.46 -16.20
CA SER A 43 -31.80 20.21 -17.37
C SER A 43 -30.63 21.15 -17.04
N PHE A 44 -30.61 21.67 -15.81
CA PHE A 44 -29.52 22.47 -15.30
C PHE A 44 -28.25 21.63 -15.04
N ASP A 45 -28.38 20.46 -14.40
CA ASP A 45 -27.24 19.56 -14.13
C ASP A 45 -26.60 19.00 -15.42
N LEU A 46 -27.39 18.83 -16.49
CA LEU A 46 -26.93 18.33 -17.80
C LEU A 46 -26.41 19.44 -18.74
N GLU A 47 -26.33 20.68 -18.27
CA GLU A 47 -26.04 21.86 -19.11
C GLU A 47 -26.95 21.94 -20.37
N ALA A 48 -28.12 21.31 -20.32
CA ALA A 48 -29.02 21.13 -21.43
C ALA A 48 -29.90 22.38 -21.63
N SER A 49 -29.26 23.46 -22.09
CA SER A 49 -29.81 24.60 -22.84
C SER A 49 -30.82 25.56 -22.17
N SER A 50 -30.74 26.84 -22.57
CA SER A 50 -31.85 27.74 -22.95
C SER A 50 -33.11 27.88 -22.04
N ILE A 51 -33.07 27.55 -20.75
CA ILE A 51 -34.25 27.70 -19.89
C ILE A 51 -34.25 29.09 -19.23
N ARG A 52 -35.37 29.82 -19.37
CA ARG A 52 -35.56 31.13 -18.73
C ARG A 52 -35.49 30.98 -17.20
N PRO A 53 -34.87 31.93 -16.48
CA PRO A 53 -34.71 31.83 -15.02
C PRO A 53 -36.08 31.73 -14.33
N VAL A 54 -36.16 30.88 -13.30
CA VAL A 54 -37.36 30.73 -12.47
C VAL A 54 -37.79 32.09 -11.93
N ARG A 55 -39.02 32.50 -12.26
CA ARG A 55 -39.55 33.83 -11.89
C ARG A 55 -40.07 33.89 -10.47
N ASP A 56 -40.54 32.77 -9.92
CA ASP A 56 -41.15 32.69 -8.60
C ASP A 56 -40.11 32.67 -7.47
N VAL A 57 -40.39 33.41 -6.39
CA VAL A 57 -39.50 33.53 -5.21
C VAL A 57 -39.25 32.16 -4.58
N VAL A 58 -40.29 31.34 -4.41
CA VAL A 58 -40.20 30.00 -3.82
C VAL A 58 -39.29 29.09 -4.67
N GLY A 59 -39.44 29.13 -5.99
CA GLY A 59 -38.63 28.34 -6.91
C GLY A 59 -37.15 28.75 -6.91
N ARG A 60 -36.85 30.04 -6.73
CA ARG A 60 -35.47 30.52 -6.57
C ARG A 60 -34.82 30.03 -5.28
N VAL A 61 -35.56 29.96 -4.18
CA VAL A 61 -35.04 29.44 -2.90
C VAL A 61 -34.74 27.94 -3.02
N VAL A 62 -35.66 27.15 -3.57
CA VAL A 62 -35.45 25.72 -3.81
C VAL A 62 -34.24 25.49 -4.72
N PHE A 63 -34.10 26.29 -5.77
CA PHE A 63 -32.97 26.22 -6.68
C PHE A 63 -31.64 26.61 -6.01
N ALA A 64 -31.62 27.66 -5.19
CA ALA A 64 -30.42 28.08 -4.45
C ALA A 64 -29.97 27.02 -3.44
N VAL A 65 -30.92 26.38 -2.75
CA VAL A 65 -30.63 25.28 -1.81
C VAL A 65 -30.12 24.05 -2.57
N TRP A 66 -30.73 23.68 -3.70
CA TRP A 66 -30.24 22.60 -4.56
C TRP A 66 -28.82 22.88 -5.06
N TRP A 67 -28.59 24.09 -5.56
CA TRP A 67 -27.29 24.50 -6.07
C TRP A 67 -26.21 24.46 -4.98
N LEU A 68 -26.53 24.95 -3.78
CA LEU A 68 -25.62 24.86 -2.64
C LEU A 68 -25.32 23.40 -2.28
N ALA A 69 -26.33 22.51 -2.32
CA ALA A 69 -26.13 21.09 -2.06
C ALA A 69 -25.21 20.44 -3.11
N VAL A 70 -25.42 20.73 -4.40
CA VAL A 70 -24.55 20.25 -5.50
C VAL A 70 -23.12 20.75 -5.33
N LEU A 71 -22.93 22.03 -4.98
CA LEU A 71 -21.59 22.59 -4.72
C LEU A 71 -20.88 21.88 -3.57
N VAL A 72 -21.58 21.62 -2.46
CA VAL A 72 -20.99 20.92 -1.31
C VAL A 72 -20.66 19.46 -1.67
N LEU A 73 -21.57 18.77 -2.36
CA LEU A 73 -21.38 17.39 -2.79
C LEU A 73 -20.22 17.25 -3.78
N MET A 74 -20.13 18.14 -4.78
CA MET A 74 -19.05 18.12 -5.77
C MET A 74 -17.69 18.36 -5.12
N ASN A 75 -17.59 19.35 -4.20
CA ASN A 75 -16.35 19.60 -3.46
C ASN A 75 -15.96 18.41 -2.56
N SER A 76 -16.93 17.76 -1.91
CA SER A 76 -16.69 16.56 -1.09
C SER A 76 -16.23 15.36 -1.93
N PHE A 77 -16.88 15.14 -3.08
CA PHE A 77 -16.49 14.08 -4.01
C PHE A 77 -15.10 14.30 -4.59
N GLN A 78 -14.77 15.52 -5.04
CA GLN A 78 -13.42 15.84 -5.51
C GLN A 78 -12.37 15.65 -4.40
N GLY A 79 -12.70 16.01 -3.15
CA GLY A 79 -11.84 15.78 -2.00
C GLY A 79 -11.56 14.29 -1.75
N THR A 80 -12.60 13.47 -1.74
CA THR A 80 -12.47 12.01 -1.55
C THR A 80 -11.78 11.33 -2.72
N MET A 81 -12.07 11.72 -3.96
CA MET A 81 -11.39 11.20 -5.15
C MET A 81 -9.90 11.56 -5.15
N LYS A 82 -9.56 12.81 -4.83
CA LYS A 82 -8.16 13.25 -4.71
C LYS A 82 -7.43 12.51 -3.60
N ALA A 83 -8.08 12.31 -2.46
CA ALA A 83 -7.53 11.51 -1.36
C ALA A 83 -7.30 10.06 -1.81
N ASN A 84 -8.28 9.42 -2.46
CA ASN A 84 -8.17 8.04 -2.92
C ASN A 84 -7.09 7.87 -4.00
N MET A 85 -6.91 8.85 -4.88
CA MET A 85 -5.81 8.84 -5.86
C MET A 85 -4.44 9.18 -5.23
N SER A 86 -4.43 9.89 -4.11
CA SER A 86 -3.20 10.22 -3.37
C SER A 86 -2.76 9.09 -2.44
N VAL A 87 -3.67 8.26 -1.96
CA VAL A 87 -3.34 7.10 -1.14
C VAL A 87 -2.71 6.05 -2.05
N ARG A 88 -1.38 6.00 -2.03
CA ARG A 88 -0.65 4.83 -2.54
C ARG A 88 -1.12 3.64 -1.72
N THR A 89 -1.73 2.65 -2.36
CA THR A 89 -2.09 1.39 -1.71
C THR A 89 -0.90 0.92 -0.88
N PRO A 90 -1.08 0.63 0.42
CA PRO A 90 0.03 0.19 1.24
C PRO A 90 0.63 -1.04 0.57
N THR A 91 1.87 -0.86 0.14
CA THR A 91 2.80 -1.91 -0.24
C THR A 91 2.59 -3.08 0.73
N GLU A 92 2.21 -4.24 0.20
CA GLU A 92 2.00 -5.45 1.00
C GLU A 92 3.30 -5.78 1.73
N ARG A 93 3.31 -5.58 3.05
CA ARG A 93 4.49 -5.68 3.92
C ARG A 93 4.25 -6.76 4.96
N LEU A 94 5.32 -7.48 5.25
CA LEU A 94 5.35 -8.51 6.28
C LEU A 94 5.88 -7.88 7.56
N GLU A 95 4.97 -7.57 8.48
CA GLU A 95 5.31 -6.89 9.73
C GLU A 95 5.56 -7.90 10.85
N THR A 96 4.99 -9.11 10.74
CA THR A 96 5.09 -10.15 11.77
C THR A 96 5.47 -11.53 11.21
N PHE A 97 5.96 -12.42 12.07
CA PHE A 97 6.18 -13.83 11.72
C PHE A 97 4.89 -14.55 11.32
N ARG A 98 3.76 -14.13 11.88
CA ARG A 98 2.46 -14.68 11.52
C ARG A 98 2.12 -14.42 10.06
N ASP A 99 2.34 -13.19 9.59
CA ASP A 99 2.08 -12.83 8.18
C ASP A 99 2.90 -13.68 7.21
N LEU A 100 4.14 -14.03 7.61
CA LEU A 100 5.00 -14.91 6.84
C LEU A 100 4.54 -16.38 6.91
N ALA A 101 4.15 -16.85 8.09
CA ALA A 101 3.64 -18.21 8.29
C ALA A 101 2.32 -18.49 7.56
N GLU A 102 1.52 -17.46 7.31
CA GLU A 102 0.27 -17.54 6.52
C GLU A 102 0.53 -17.57 5.00
N ARG A 103 1.77 -17.36 4.55
CA ARG A 103 2.15 -17.28 3.12
C ARG A 103 3.16 -18.37 2.73
N PRO A 104 2.71 -19.62 2.53
CA PRO A 104 3.59 -20.76 2.26
C PRO A 104 4.35 -20.66 0.92
N HIS A 105 3.90 -19.79 0.00
CA HIS A 105 4.56 -19.54 -1.28
C HIS A 105 5.85 -18.73 -1.15
N LEU A 106 6.06 -18.04 -0.02
CA LEU A 106 7.29 -17.32 0.25
C LEU A 106 8.35 -18.29 0.80
N LYS A 107 9.59 -18.11 0.33
CA LYS A 107 10.74 -18.92 0.72
C LYS A 107 11.52 -18.25 1.87
N PRO A 108 11.42 -18.73 3.11
CA PRO A 108 12.20 -18.20 4.24
C PRO A 108 13.64 -18.72 4.19
N ILE A 109 14.60 -17.83 3.92
CA ILE A 109 16.02 -18.14 3.84
C ILE A 109 16.69 -17.93 5.20
N ILE A 110 17.20 -19.02 5.78
CA ILE A 110 17.88 -19.04 7.06
C ILE A 110 19.34 -19.40 6.83
N ILE A 111 20.25 -18.57 7.33
CA ILE A 111 21.69 -18.77 7.14
C ILE A 111 22.20 -19.81 8.15
N THR A 112 22.85 -20.88 7.67
CA THR A 112 23.41 -21.91 8.55
C THR A 112 24.56 -21.38 9.41
N GLY A 113 24.68 -21.88 10.64
CA GLY A 113 25.71 -21.49 11.60
C GLY A 113 25.47 -20.14 12.27
N THR A 114 24.33 -19.49 12.00
CA THR A 114 23.97 -18.21 12.61
C THR A 114 23.11 -18.39 13.85
N THR A 115 23.06 -17.35 14.67
CA THR A 115 22.16 -17.25 15.82
C THR A 115 20.68 -17.40 15.42
N PHE A 116 20.31 -16.98 14.20
CA PHE A 116 18.97 -17.18 13.67
C PHE A 116 18.63 -18.66 13.55
N GLU A 117 19.48 -19.47 12.93
CA GLU A 117 19.25 -20.92 12.83
C GLU A 117 19.08 -21.57 14.21
N HIS A 118 19.96 -21.24 15.15
CA HIS A 118 19.87 -21.75 16.52
C HIS A 118 18.56 -21.33 17.19
N GLN A 119 18.06 -20.12 16.95
CA GLN A 119 16.80 -19.68 17.54
C GLN A 119 15.58 -20.38 16.97
N PHE A 120 15.51 -20.58 15.65
CA PHE A 120 14.40 -21.32 15.06
C PHE A 120 14.37 -22.77 15.56
N LYS A 121 15.55 -23.36 15.84
CA LYS A 121 15.68 -24.75 16.32
C LYS A 121 15.50 -24.92 17.84
N VAL A 122 16.10 -24.05 18.66
CA VAL A 122 16.26 -24.26 20.12
C VAL A 122 15.25 -23.48 20.95
N ARG A 123 14.89 -22.26 20.53
CA ARG A 123 13.98 -21.39 21.28
C ARG A 123 12.57 -21.96 21.50
N PRO A 124 12.03 -22.85 20.64
CA PRO A 124 10.76 -23.52 20.92
C PRO A 124 10.75 -24.39 22.20
N LEU A 125 11.90 -24.70 22.80
CA LEU A 125 12.04 -25.67 23.89
C LEU A 125 12.14 -25.06 25.31
N LEU A 126 12.33 -23.74 25.48
CA LEU A 126 12.81 -23.17 26.76
C LEU A 126 11.86 -22.19 27.50
N HIS A 127 10.54 -22.27 27.32
CA HIS A 127 9.49 -21.38 27.92
C HIS A 127 9.44 -19.98 27.26
N VAL A 128 8.33 -19.45 26.73
CA VAL A 128 7.08 -19.05 27.42
C VAL A 128 5.83 -19.11 26.49
N SER A 129 5.98 -19.35 25.19
CA SER A 129 4.89 -19.74 24.29
C SER A 129 5.52 -20.19 22.98
N PRO A 130 5.22 -21.39 22.45
CA PRO A 130 5.66 -21.74 21.11
C PRO A 130 4.91 -20.81 20.17
N GLU A 131 5.59 -19.81 19.62
CA GLU A 131 5.10 -19.13 18.41
C GLU A 131 4.99 -20.23 17.36
N LYS A 132 3.79 -20.81 17.22
CA LYS A 132 3.46 -21.83 16.21
C LYS A 132 3.92 -21.37 14.83
N ASP A 133 3.97 -20.06 14.64
CA ASP A 133 4.44 -19.37 13.45
C ASP A 133 5.94 -19.59 13.19
N LEU A 134 6.82 -19.56 14.20
CA LEU A 134 8.25 -19.86 14.03
C LEU A 134 8.48 -21.31 13.63
N GLN A 135 7.73 -22.25 14.21
CA GLN A 135 7.80 -23.66 13.82
C GLN A 135 7.29 -23.88 12.39
N LYS A 136 6.22 -23.19 12.00
CA LYS A 136 5.72 -23.21 10.61
C LYS A 136 6.75 -22.62 9.65
N ILE A 137 7.38 -21.50 9.99
CA ILE A 137 8.45 -20.89 9.18
C ILE A 137 9.63 -21.85 9.05
N LEU A 138 10.03 -22.54 10.12
CA LEU A 138 11.09 -23.53 10.06
C LEU A 138 10.69 -24.72 9.17
N ALA A 139 9.46 -25.21 9.27
CA ALA A 139 8.93 -26.25 8.39
C ALA A 139 8.91 -25.81 6.92
N MET A 140 8.50 -24.56 6.65
CA MET A 140 8.60 -23.94 5.32
C MET A 140 10.04 -23.88 4.83
N ALA A 141 10.99 -23.54 5.70
CA ALA A 141 12.40 -23.47 5.33
C ALA A 141 12.97 -24.85 4.94
N TYR A 142 12.54 -25.91 5.64
CA TYR A 142 12.87 -27.28 5.25
C TYR A 142 12.20 -27.68 3.93
N ALA A 143 10.92 -27.36 3.73
CA ALA A 143 10.18 -27.66 2.51
C ALA A 143 10.81 -27.00 1.27
N HIS A 144 11.26 -25.74 1.41
CA HIS A 144 11.90 -24.97 0.34
C HIS A 144 13.41 -25.19 0.23
N ARG A 145 14.02 -26.04 1.07
CA ARG A 145 15.48 -26.25 1.16
C ARG A 145 16.26 -24.93 1.27
N SER A 146 15.74 -23.98 2.04
CA SER A 146 16.24 -22.62 2.12
C SER A 146 17.10 -22.36 3.36
N ILE A 147 17.52 -23.43 4.05
CA ILE A 147 18.56 -23.39 5.07
C ILE A 147 19.90 -23.59 4.37
N MET A 148 20.68 -22.54 4.23
CA MET A 148 21.85 -22.51 3.34
C MET A 148 23.04 -21.75 3.94
N PRO A 149 24.27 -22.06 3.53
CA PRO A 149 25.46 -21.37 4.02
C PRO A 149 25.54 -19.94 3.51
N THR A 150 26.25 -19.10 4.25
CA THR A 150 26.46 -17.68 4.00
C THR A 150 26.89 -17.38 2.55
N SER A 151 27.76 -18.22 1.98
CA SER A 151 28.23 -18.08 0.59
C SER A 151 27.14 -18.28 -0.47
N ALA A 152 26.12 -19.11 -0.18
CA ALA A 152 24.99 -19.34 -1.07
C ALA A 152 23.88 -18.31 -0.92
N VAL A 153 23.76 -17.69 0.27
CA VAL A 153 22.79 -16.62 0.55
C VAL A 153 23.18 -15.33 -0.16
N PHE A 154 24.46 -14.95 -0.10
CA PHE A 154 24.96 -13.70 -0.67
C PHE A 154 25.29 -13.79 -2.15
N THR A 155 24.35 -14.33 -2.93
CA THR A 155 24.45 -14.41 -4.39
C THR A 155 23.42 -13.51 -5.03
N ARG A 156 23.71 -13.04 -6.25
CA ARG A 156 22.80 -12.17 -7.00
C ARG A 156 21.43 -12.81 -7.21
N GLU A 157 21.41 -14.13 -7.47
CA GLU A 157 20.20 -14.93 -7.67
C GLU A 157 19.27 -14.89 -6.46
N THR A 158 19.81 -15.08 -5.26
CA THR A 158 19.04 -15.02 -4.00
C THR A 158 18.47 -13.62 -3.77
N PHE A 159 19.24 -12.58 -4.07
CA PHE A 159 18.76 -11.20 -4.01
C PHE A 159 17.71 -10.89 -5.07
N ASP A 160 17.84 -11.43 -6.28
CA ASP A 160 16.84 -11.31 -7.35
C ASP A 160 15.55 -12.05 -6.97
N GLU A 161 15.62 -13.20 -6.28
CA GLU A 161 14.44 -13.88 -5.70
C GLU A 161 13.75 -13.03 -4.63
N MET A 162 14.52 -12.37 -3.77
CA MET A 162 14.01 -11.45 -2.75
C MET A 162 13.37 -10.21 -3.40
N ILE A 163 14.00 -9.64 -4.42
CA ILE A 163 13.48 -8.52 -5.23
C ILE A 163 12.22 -8.93 -6.01
N SER A 164 12.09 -10.21 -6.35
CA SER A 164 10.91 -10.75 -7.03
C SER A 164 9.77 -11.09 -6.05
N LYS A 165 9.89 -10.73 -4.75
CA LYS A 165 8.94 -11.06 -3.68
C LYS A 165 8.69 -12.56 -3.48
N ARG A 166 9.67 -13.41 -3.83
CA ARG A 166 9.57 -14.87 -3.67
C ARG A 166 10.34 -15.38 -2.46
N ALA A 167 11.28 -14.58 -1.95
CA ALA A 167 12.14 -14.97 -0.84
C ALA A 167 12.21 -13.92 0.27
N VAL A 168 12.51 -14.40 1.47
CA VAL A 168 12.65 -13.66 2.72
C VAL A 168 13.98 -14.00 3.31
N ILE A 169 14.81 -13.02 3.71
CA ILE A 169 16.12 -13.32 4.31
C ILE A 169 16.12 -12.88 5.78
N PHE A 170 16.42 -13.83 6.65
CA PHE A 170 16.62 -13.56 8.08
C PHE A 170 18.07 -13.15 8.32
N MET A 171 18.31 -11.84 8.48
CA MET A 171 19.63 -11.31 8.75
C MET A 171 19.61 -9.93 9.42
N GLU A 172 20.79 -9.43 9.76
CA GLU A 172 20.97 -8.12 10.37
C GLU A 172 20.90 -6.96 9.37
N ASP A 173 20.42 -5.80 9.85
CA ASP A 173 20.22 -4.59 9.06
C ASP A 173 21.49 -4.20 8.29
N ASN A 174 22.55 -3.95 9.05
CA ASN A 174 23.80 -3.40 8.52
C ASN A 174 24.48 -4.36 7.54
N VAL A 175 24.48 -5.66 7.86
CA VAL A 175 25.09 -6.68 7.00
C VAL A 175 24.36 -6.71 5.65
N MET A 176 23.03 -6.68 5.65
CA MET A 176 22.23 -6.63 4.43
C MET A 176 22.60 -5.41 3.57
N ARG A 177 22.66 -4.21 4.16
CA ARG A 177 23.00 -2.98 3.44
C ARG A 177 24.39 -3.03 2.80
N SER A 178 25.37 -3.53 3.54
CA SER A 178 26.74 -3.68 3.04
C SER A 178 26.81 -4.62 1.84
N TYR A 179 26.13 -5.76 1.89
CA TYR A 179 26.12 -6.72 0.77
C TYR A 179 25.34 -6.22 -0.44
N ILE A 180 24.19 -5.55 -0.24
CA ILE A 180 23.43 -4.96 -1.37
C ILE A 180 24.29 -3.94 -2.11
N ALA A 181 24.98 -3.05 -1.39
CA ALA A 181 25.85 -2.05 -2.00
C ALA A 181 26.99 -2.69 -2.80
N ALA A 182 27.57 -3.78 -2.29
CA ALA A 182 28.63 -4.53 -2.97
C ALA A 182 28.13 -5.29 -4.21
N LEU A 183 26.94 -5.90 -4.15
CA LEU A 183 26.36 -6.70 -5.23
C LEU A 183 25.76 -5.84 -6.36
N TYR A 184 25.29 -4.64 -6.04
CA TYR A 184 24.64 -3.73 -6.99
C TYR A 184 25.32 -2.35 -7.05
N PRO A 185 26.61 -2.27 -7.44
CA PRO A 185 27.37 -1.02 -7.39
C PRO A 185 26.86 0.05 -8.36
N GLN A 186 26.22 -0.34 -9.47
CA GLN A 186 25.84 0.59 -10.54
C GLN A 186 24.34 0.88 -10.64
N LYS A 187 23.47 0.12 -9.96
CA LYS A 187 22.00 0.30 -10.04
C LYS A 187 21.30 -0.12 -8.74
N PRO A 188 21.16 0.78 -7.75
CA PRO A 188 20.38 0.51 -6.53
C PRO A 188 18.85 0.43 -6.76
N GLY A 189 18.37 0.26 -8.01
CA GLY A 189 17.02 0.69 -8.40
C GLY A 189 16.03 -0.38 -8.87
N ARG A 190 16.35 -1.68 -8.84
CA ARG A 190 15.39 -2.72 -9.29
C ARG A 190 14.39 -3.19 -8.24
N GLY A 191 14.46 -2.65 -7.02
CA GLY A 191 13.40 -2.84 -6.06
C GLY A 191 13.72 -2.31 -4.67
N ILE A 192 12.67 -2.07 -3.88
CA ILE A 192 12.78 -1.53 -2.53
C ILE A 192 12.79 -2.69 -1.52
N ILE A 193 13.86 -2.78 -0.74
CA ILE A 193 14.02 -3.80 0.29
C ILE A 193 13.63 -3.16 1.62
N TYR A 194 12.60 -3.68 2.30
CA TYR A 194 12.13 -3.13 3.58
C TYR A 194 12.47 -4.04 4.72
N ALA A 195 12.77 -3.44 5.86
CA ALA A 195 12.99 -4.19 7.07
C ALA A 195 11.70 -4.21 7.91
N SER A 196 11.13 -5.39 8.11
CA SER A 196 10.06 -5.71 9.04
C SER A 196 10.33 -5.12 10.42
N LYS A 197 9.26 -4.67 11.07
CA LYS A 197 9.32 -4.05 12.41
C LYS A 197 9.54 -5.07 13.51
N GLN A 198 9.16 -6.34 13.32
CA GLN A 198 9.37 -7.35 14.34
C GLN A 198 10.83 -7.77 14.42
N HIS A 199 11.46 -7.49 15.55
CA HIS A 199 12.82 -7.91 15.85
C HIS A 199 12.81 -9.34 16.41
N THR A 200 13.53 -10.25 15.75
CA THR A 200 13.78 -11.61 16.29
C THR A 200 14.66 -11.56 17.54
N ILE A 201 15.74 -10.77 17.48
CA ILE A 201 16.80 -10.71 18.48
C ILE A 201 17.45 -9.34 18.49
N ALA A 202 17.71 -8.83 19.70
CA ALA A 202 18.76 -7.83 19.91
C ALA A 202 20.10 -8.56 20.00
N ALA A 203 20.69 -8.92 18.86
CA ALA A 203 22.04 -9.45 18.83
C ALA A 203 23.02 -8.32 19.17
N GLN A 204 23.72 -8.46 20.30
CA GLN A 204 24.81 -7.55 20.65
C GLN A 204 26.10 -8.09 20.05
N PHE A 205 26.81 -7.24 19.29
CA PHE A 205 28.17 -7.56 18.86
C PHE A 205 29.08 -7.59 20.09
N CYS A 206 29.63 -8.76 20.39
CA CYS A 206 30.57 -8.96 21.47
C CYS A 206 31.90 -9.50 20.94
N MET A 207 32.98 -9.14 21.62
CA MET A 207 34.31 -9.65 21.33
C MET A 207 34.55 -10.89 22.19
N PHE A 208 34.67 -12.05 21.55
CA PHE A 208 35.10 -13.26 22.24
C PHE A 208 36.62 -13.25 22.36
N MET A 209 37.12 -13.48 23.58
CA MET A 209 38.55 -13.55 23.87
C MET A 209 38.89 -14.91 24.46
N ARG A 210 40.11 -15.39 24.18
CA ARG A 210 40.60 -16.66 24.73
C ARG A 210 40.70 -16.54 26.25
N LYS A 211 40.19 -17.55 26.98
CA LYS A 211 40.21 -17.55 28.46
C LYS A 211 41.62 -17.45 29.05
N SER A 212 42.63 -17.99 28.35
CA SER A 212 44.03 -17.95 28.78
C SER A 212 44.78 -16.69 28.33
N LEU A 213 44.08 -15.68 27.79
CA LEU A 213 44.71 -14.43 27.41
C LEU A 213 45.13 -13.67 28.68
N GLU A 214 46.30 -13.04 28.64
CA GLU A 214 46.79 -12.27 29.78
C GLU A 214 45.78 -11.15 30.17
N PRO A 215 45.42 -11.01 31.46
CA PRO A 215 44.42 -10.03 31.89
C PRO A 215 44.74 -8.58 31.48
N ARG A 216 46.02 -8.22 31.39
CA ARG A 216 46.45 -6.89 30.94
C ARG A 216 46.06 -6.62 29.48
N ILE A 217 46.29 -7.60 28.61
CA ILE A 217 45.93 -7.51 27.18
C ILE A 217 44.40 -7.47 27.03
N MET A 218 43.69 -8.31 27.80
CA MET A 218 42.23 -8.32 27.81
C MET A 218 41.65 -6.96 28.20
N LYS A 219 42.21 -6.32 29.24
CA LYS A 219 41.79 -4.99 29.68
C LYS A 219 42.07 -3.93 28.62
N LEU A 220 43.26 -3.96 28.01
CA LEU A 220 43.62 -3.03 26.93
C LEU A 220 42.68 -3.16 25.73
N LEU A 221 42.43 -4.39 25.26
CA LEU A 221 41.51 -4.65 24.14
C LEU A 221 40.10 -4.19 24.45
N HIS A 222 39.60 -4.47 25.66
CA HIS A 222 38.27 -4.03 26.09
C HIS A 222 38.18 -2.49 26.13
N THR A 223 39.17 -1.80 26.70
CA THR A 223 39.17 -0.32 26.75
C THR A 223 39.27 0.30 25.37
N SER A 224 40.10 -0.24 24.48
CA SER A 224 40.24 0.23 23.10
C SER A 224 38.97 0.01 22.30
N PHE A 225 38.33 -1.15 22.47
CA PHE A 225 37.04 -1.45 21.86
C PHE A 225 35.96 -0.50 22.35
N LEU A 226 35.85 -0.26 23.67
CA LEU A 226 34.87 0.67 24.22
C LEU A 226 35.11 2.10 23.72
N ARG A 227 36.37 2.54 23.61
CA ARG A 227 36.71 3.87 23.10
C ARG A 227 36.28 4.04 21.65
N GLY A 228 36.60 3.08 20.79
CA GLY A 228 36.18 3.10 19.38
C GLY A 228 34.67 2.88 19.20
N ALA A 229 34.04 2.11 20.08
CA ALA A 229 32.60 1.88 20.07
C ALA A 229 31.84 3.15 20.49
N GLN A 230 32.26 3.86 21.54
CA GLN A 230 31.62 5.11 21.96
C GLN A 230 31.68 6.20 20.88
N GLU A 231 32.74 6.21 20.09
CA GLU A 231 32.89 7.15 18.96
C GLU A 231 31.91 6.84 17.80
N LYS A 232 31.54 5.56 17.61
CA LYS A 232 30.62 5.10 16.55
C LYS A 232 29.18 4.82 17.00
N LEU A 233 28.92 4.67 18.29
CA LEU A 233 27.60 4.33 18.87
C LEU A 233 26.56 5.46 18.78
N LYS A 234 26.95 6.68 18.40
CA LYS A 234 25.98 7.72 18.01
C LYS A 234 25.23 7.39 16.72
N THR A 235 25.61 6.33 16.00
CA THR A 235 25.07 6.00 14.67
C THR A 235 24.54 4.57 14.55
N PHE A 236 24.68 3.72 15.58
CA PHE A 236 24.51 2.27 15.45
C PHE A 236 23.65 1.67 16.56
N CYS A 237 22.40 1.31 16.24
CA CYS A 237 21.72 0.11 16.76
C CYS A 237 20.29 0.03 16.18
N ASN A 238 20.09 -0.85 15.18
CA ASN A 238 18.79 -1.49 14.94
C ASN A 238 18.96 -2.65 13.96
N THR A 239 18.63 -3.86 14.38
CA THR A 239 18.74 -5.08 13.59
C THR A 239 17.37 -5.47 13.08
N ARG A 240 17.02 -5.20 11.82
CA ARG A 240 15.70 -5.44 11.26
C ARG A 240 15.72 -6.53 10.17
N LEU A 241 14.61 -7.21 10.01
CA LEU A 241 14.42 -8.39 9.15
C LEU A 241 13.87 -7.99 7.79
N TYR A 242 14.44 -8.42 6.66
CA TYR A 242 14.11 -7.82 5.37
C TYR A 242 13.14 -8.59 4.49
N LEU A 243 12.07 -7.90 4.07
CA LEU A 243 11.02 -8.36 3.17
C LEU A 243 10.41 -7.23 2.34
N MET A 244 10.01 -7.56 1.12
CA MET A 244 9.72 -6.58 0.09
C MET A 244 8.23 -6.21 -0.04
N GLY A 245 7.97 -4.99 -0.50
CA GLY A 245 6.90 -4.72 -1.44
C GLY A 245 7.20 -3.45 -2.28
N PRO A 246 6.30 -2.97 -3.15
CA PRO A 246 6.62 -2.00 -4.21
C PRO A 246 7.18 -0.65 -3.73
#